data_AF-A0A535WRC0-F1
#
_entry.id   AF-A0A535WRC0-F1
#
_cell.length_a   1.000
_cell.length_b   1.000
_cell.length_c   1.000
_cell.angle_alpha   90.00
_cell.angle_beta   90.00
_cell.angle_gamma   90.00
#
_symmetry.space_group_name_H-M   'P 1'
#
loop_
_entity.id
_entity.type
_entity.pdbx_description
1 polymer ?
#
loop_
_entity_poly.entity_id
_entity_poly.type
_entity_poly.pdbx_seq_one_letter_code
_entity_poly.pdbx_strand_id
1 'polypeptide(L)'
;MTLGEANNRALNFAVAAFAGALAVALATAIPTEDEFLHKVDEIIIPLVFVGLLIWYFTGRRKYSRSLVPLAAIGLALVLKLIWLAIEINDKDDRGNDIGISILLGAFLVVVAWSYFRPPTTTGAAM
;
A
#
# COMPACT_ATOMS: atom_id res chain seq x y z
N MET A 1 -12.85 -21.73 -9.51
CA MET A 1 -12.27 -20.38 -9.52
C MET A 1 -12.21 -19.94 -10.98
N THR A 2 -12.83 -18.82 -11.33
CA THR A 2 -12.79 -18.27 -12.69
C THR A 2 -11.47 -17.51 -12.94
N LEU A 3 -11.11 -17.25 -14.20
CA LEU A 3 -9.95 -16.42 -14.54
C LEU A 3 -10.06 -15.01 -13.94
N GLY A 4 -11.27 -14.44 -13.91
CA GLY A 4 -11.53 -13.14 -13.28
C GLY A 4 -11.28 -13.15 -11.77
N GLU A 5 -11.73 -14.20 -11.07
CA GLU A 5 -11.43 -14.38 -9.64
C GLU A 5 -9.94 -14.58 -9.38
N ALA A 6 -9.24 -15.30 -10.26
CA ALA A 6 -7.80 -15.50 -10.19
C ALA A 6 -7.03 -14.20 -10.32
N ASN A 7 -7.40 -13.38 -11.31
CA ASN A 7 -6.80 -12.07 -11.53
C ASN A 7 -7.06 -11.11 -10.36
N ASN A 8 -8.29 -11.07 -9.84
CA ASN A 8 -8.63 -10.24 -8.68
C ASN A 8 -7.81 -10.68 -7.45
N ARG A 9 -7.71 -11.99 -7.20
CA ARG A 9 -6.90 -12.52 -6.10
C ARG A 9 -5.43 -12.15 -6.25
N ALA A 10 -4.87 -12.31 -7.45
CA ALA A 10 -3.47 -11.99 -7.73
C ALA A 10 -3.18 -10.50 -7.47
N LEU A 11 -4.03 -9.59 -7.97
CA LEU A 11 -3.90 -8.16 -7.72
C LEU A 11 -4.01 -7.84 -6.23
N ASN A 12 -5.07 -8.31 -5.57
CA ASN A 12 -5.29 -8.07 -4.14
C ASN A 12 -4.13 -8.63 -3.29
N PHE A 13 -3.58 -9.78 -3.67
CA PHE A 13 -2.41 -10.36 -3.01
C PHE A 13 -1.15 -9.53 -3.23
N ALA A 14 -0.88 -9.08 -4.46
CA ALA A 14 0.29 -8.28 -4.78
C ALA A 14 0.31 -6.98 -3.96
N VAL A 15 -0.84 -6.32 -3.82
CA VAL A 15 -0.95 -5.11 -2.99
C VAL A 15 -0.77 -5.43 -1.50
N ALA A 16 -1.40 -6.50 -1.01
CA ALA A 16 -1.24 -6.90 0.39
C ALA A 16 0.20 -7.31 0.73
N ALA A 17 0.89 -8.02 -0.18
CA ALA A 17 2.28 -8.42 -0.02
C ALA A 17 3.23 -7.22 -0.03
N PHE A 18 3.05 -6.29 -0.97
CA PHE A 18 3.79 -5.02 -0.99
C PHE A 18 3.57 -4.23 0.31
N ALA A 19 2.33 -4.08 0.74
CA ALA A 19 1.97 -3.39 1.97
C ALA A 19 2.61 -4.05 3.20
N GLY A 20 2.61 -5.38 3.27
CA GLY A 20 3.26 -6.12 4.36
C GLY A 20 4.78 -5.92 4.38
N ALA A 21 5.44 -5.99 3.21
CA ALA A 21 6.87 -5.76 3.12
C ALA A 21 7.24 -4.32 3.55
N LEU A 22 6.48 -3.33 3.07
CA LEU A 22 6.72 -1.93 3.41
C LEU A 22 6.40 -1.65 4.90
N ALA A 23 5.35 -2.25 5.46
CA ALA A 23 5.04 -2.13 6.88
C ALA A 23 6.18 -2.62 7.77
N VAL A 24 6.81 -3.74 7.42
CA VAL A 24 7.97 -4.25 8.14
C VAL A 24 9.15 -3.30 8.00
N ALA A 25 9.42 -2.79 6.79
CA ALA A 25 10.52 -1.84 6.57
C ALA A 25 10.37 -0.57 7.40
N LEU A 26 9.20 0.08 7.37
CA LEU A 26 8.89 1.27 8.17
C LEU A 26 8.96 0.98 9.68
N ALA A 27 8.44 -0.17 10.11
CA ALA A 27 8.49 -0.55 11.53
C ALA A 27 9.92 -0.68 12.09
N THR A 28 10.93 -0.88 11.24
CA THR A 28 12.34 -0.91 11.69
C THR A 28 12.90 0.46 12.06
N ALA A 29 12.29 1.56 11.62
CA ALA A 29 12.69 2.93 11.96
C ALA A 29 12.11 3.41 13.31
N ILE A 30 10.97 2.85 13.74
CA ILE A 30 10.31 3.25 15.01
C ILE A 30 11.26 3.28 16.25
N PRO A 31 12.18 2.31 16.44
CA PRO A 31 13.09 2.33 17.59
C PRO A 31 14.23 3.35 17.47
N THR A 32 14.52 3.87 16.28
CA THR A 32 15.63 4.80 16.04
C THR A 32 15.21 6.26 16.14
N GLU A 33 13.92 6.55 16.09
CA GLU A 33 13.40 7.91 16.24
C GLU A 33 13.43 8.38 17.69
N ASP A 34 13.81 9.66 17.90
CA ASP A 34 13.81 10.28 19.23
C ASP A 34 12.53 11.08 19.47
N GLU A 35 12.01 11.77 18.45
CA GLU A 35 10.83 12.60 18.61
C GLU A 35 9.53 11.79 18.50
N PHE A 36 8.54 12.17 19.31
CA PHE A 36 7.24 11.48 19.30
C PHE A 36 6.52 11.63 17.96
N LEU A 37 6.62 12.79 17.30
CA LEU A 37 5.94 13.05 16.03
C LEU A 37 6.46 12.13 14.91
N HIS A 38 7.78 11.97 14.78
CA HIS A 38 8.44 11.04 13.86
C HIS A 38 8.17 9.55 14.18
N LYS A 39 7.68 9.23 15.39
CA LYS A 39 7.19 7.88 15.66
C LYS A 39 5.78 7.67 15.16
N VAL A 40 4.95 8.71 15.21
CA VAL A 40 3.53 8.59 14.86
C VAL A 40 3.36 8.29 13.37
N ASP A 41 4.13 8.94 12.50
CA ASP A 41 4.06 8.71 11.06
C ASP A 41 4.59 7.33 10.66
N GLU A 42 5.69 6.89 11.28
CA GLU A 42 6.28 5.56 11.11
C GLU A 42 5.40 4.45 11.70
N ILE A 43 4.46 4.75 12.60
CA ILE A 43 3.48 3.79 13.14
C ILE A 43 2.19 3.75 12.30
N ILE A 44 1.67 4.91 11.89
CA ILE A 44 0.32 4.98 11.31
C ILE A 44 0.22 4.25 9.96
N ILE A 45 1.28 4.30 9.14
CA ILE A 45 1.30 3.64 7.83
C ILE A 45 1.36 2.11 7.99
N PRO A 46 2.27 1.54 8.82
CA PRO A 46 2.20 0.11 9.15
C PRO A 46 0.85 -0.34 9.66
N LEU A 47 0.15 0.45 10.49
CA LEU A 47 -1.20 0.09 10.94
C LEU A 47 -2.21 0.01 9.79
N VAL A 48 -2.17 0.94 8.83
CA VAL A 48 -3.00 0.87 7.60
C VAL A 48 -2.71 -0.42 6.82
N PHE A 49 -1.44 -0.77 6.67
CA PHE A 49 -1.02 -1.96 5.94
C PHE A 49 -1.33 -3.28 6.67
N VAL A 50 -1.21 -3.31 7.99
CA VAL A 50 -1.68 -4.43 8.82
C VAL A 50 -3.20 -4.60 8.65
N GLY A 51 -3.96 -3.50 8.64
CA GLY A 51 -5.38 -3.53 8.33
C GLY A 51 -5.69 -4.15 6.95
N LEU A 52 -4.91 -3.79 5.92
CA LEU A 52 -5.03 -4.39 4.59
C LEU A 52 -4.67 -5.88 4.56
N LEU A 53 -3.63 -6.29 5.29
CA LEU A 53 -3.26 -7.70 5.44
C LEU A 53 -4.39 -8.49 6.09
N ILE A 54 -4.91 -7.99 7.22
CA ILE A 54 -6.06 -8.59 7.91
C ILE A 54 -7.23 -8.72 6.93
N TRP A 55 -7.59 -7.64 6.22
CA TRP A 55 -8.66 -7.66 5.22
C TRP A 55 -8.44 -8.74 4.14
N TYR A 56 -7.21 -8.89 3.64
CA TYR A 56 -6.90 -9.89 2.63
C TYR A 56 -7.06 -11.32 3.17
N PHE A 57 -6.65 -11.58 4.41
CA PHE A 57 -6.70 -12.92 5.00
C PHE A 57 -8.07 -13.30 5.57
N THR A 58 -8.89 -12.34 6.02
CA THR A 58 -10.13 -12.61 6.78
C THR A 58 -11.41 -12.69 5.95
N GLY A 59 -11.36 -12.75 4.62
CA GLY A 59 -12.58 -12.81 3.82
C GLY A 59 -12.48 -13.40 2.42
N ARG A 60 -13.65 -13.56 1.79
CA ARG A 60 -13.77 -13.92 0.36
C ARG A 60 -13.68 -12.71 -0.57
N ARG A 61 -13.60 -11.48 -0.03
CA ARG A 61 -13.49 -10.24 -0.83
C ARG A 61 -12.19 -10.19 -1.65
N LYS A 62 -11.18 -10.99 -1.29
CA LYS A 62 -9.94 -11.17 -2.07
C LYS A 62 -10.19 -11.72 -3.48
N TYR A 63 -11.31 -12.40 -3.74
CA TYR A 63 -11.65 -12.90 -5.07
C TYR A 63 -12.45 -11.88 -5.91
N SER A 64 -12.88 -10.79 -5.31
CA SER A 64 -13.68 -9.74 -5.94
C SER A 64 -12.81 -8.55 -6.35
N ARG A 65 -13.27 -7.81 -7.36
CA ARG A 65 -12.68 -6.53 -7.75
C ARG A 65 -12.99 -5.51 -6.65
N SER A 66 -12.01 -5.20 -5.82
CA SER A 66 -12.19 -4.36 -4.63
C SER A 66 -11.36 -3.08 -4.70
N LEU A 67 -11.94 -1.96 -4.25
CA LEU A 67 -11.23 -0.70 -4.09
C LEU A 67 -10.37 -0.64 -2.81
N VAL A 68 -10.53 -1.60 -1.88
CA VAL A 68 -9.82 -1.56 -0.59
C VAL A 68 -8.29 -1.51 -0.74
N PRO A 69 -7.64 -2.34 -1.59
CA PRO A 69 -6.19 -2.25 -1.76
C PRO A 69 -5.76 -0.91 -2.35
N LEU A 70 -6.50 -0.39 -3.33
CA LEU A 70 -6.24 0.92 -3.94
C LEU A 70 -6.35 2.04 -2.89
N ALA A 71 -7.41 2.02 -2.08
CA ALA A 71 -7.64 2.99 -1.03
C ALA A 71 -6.57 2.93 0.06
N ALA A 72 -6.07 1.74 0.43
CA ALA A 72 -5.01 1.59 1.42
C ALA A 72 -3.69 2.21 0.95
N ILE A 73 -3.27 1.94 -0.30
CA ILE A 73 -2.05 2.56 -0.88
C ILE A 73 -2.25 4.07 -1.06
N GLY A 74 -3.42 4.50 -1.53
CA GLY A 74 -3.75 5.92 -1.68
C GLY A 74 -3.72 6.66 -0.34
N LEU A 75 -4.28 6.08 0.72
CA LEU A 75 -4.24 6.63 2.07
C LEU A 75 -2.80 6.72 2.59
N ALA A 76 -1.99 5.67 2.44
CA ALA A 76 -0.59 5.69 2.84
C ALA A 76 0.21 6.79 2.13
N LEU A 77 -0.02 6.99 0.83
CA LEU A 77 0.60 8.08 0.07
C LEU A 77 0.16 9.45 0.59
N VAL A 78 -1.13 9.65 0.80
CA VAL A 78 -1.65 10.92 1.35
C VAL A 78 -1.03 11.22 2.71
N LEU A 79 -0.90 10.20 3.58
CA LEU A 79 -0.26 10.36 4.89
C LEU A 79 1.21 10.78 4.74
N LYS A 80 2.02 10.11 3.90
CA LYS A 80 3.42 10.55 3.70
C LYS A 80 3.52 11.94 3.08
N LEU A 81 2.61 12.34 2.19
CA LEU A 81 2.61 13.71 1.65
C LEU A 81 2.26 14.76 2.71
N ILE A 82 1.40 14.43 3.68
CA ILE A 82 1.10 15.31 4.82
C ILE A 82 2.35 15.46 5.70
N TRP A 83 3.04 14.36 6.04
CA TRP A 83 4.24 14.39 6.86
C TRP A 83 5.41 15.12 6.20
N LEU A 84 5.63 14.87 4.90
CA LEU A 84 6.60 15.61 4.11
C LEU A 84 6.35 17.14 4.13
N ALA A 85 5.09 17.56 4.20
CA ALA A 85 4.74 18.98 4.30
C ALA A 85 4.98 19.55 5.71
N ILE A 86 4.82 18.75 6.76
CA ILE A 86 5.09 19.12 8.15
C ILE A 86 6.60 19.22 8.40
N GLU A 87 7.38 18.28 7.88
CA GLU A 87 8.81 18.11 8.14
C GLU A 87 9.70 18.82 7.11
N ILE A 88 9.16 19.80 6.39
CA ILE A 88 9.87 20.45 5.27
C ILE A 88 11.21 21.14 5.67
N ASN A 89 11.44 21.36 6.97
CA ASN A 89 12.66 21.98 7.47
C ASN A 89 13.71 20.97 7.97
N ASP A 90 13.33 19.69 8.17
CA ASP A 90 14.28 18.62 8.44
C ASP A 90 14.78 18.03 7.12
N LYS A 91 16.09 17.97 6.92
CA LYS A 91 16.65 17.51 5.64
C LYS A 91 16.77 16.01 5.55
N ASP A 92 16.99 15.34 6.68
CA ASP A 92 17.25 13.90 6.70
C ASP A 92 15.91 13.15 6.57
N ASP A 93 14.88 13.59 7.29
CA ASP A 93 13.53 12.99 7.21
C ASP A 93 12.86 13.20 5.85
N ARG A 94 13.07 14.37 5.24
CA ARG A 94 12.58 14.64 3.89
C ARG A 94 13.09 13.66 2.85
N GLY A 95 14.33 13.19 2.98
CA GLY A 95 14.91 12.24 2.03
C GLY A 95 14.14 10.91 2.03
N ASN A 96 13.89 10.40 3.24
CA ASN A 96 13.15 9.15 3.44
C ASN A 96 11.70 9.28 2.95
N ASP A 97 11.02 10.36 3.34
CA ASP A 97 9.64 10.64 2.97
C ASP A 97 9.43 10.79 1.47
N ILE A 98 10.34 11.46 0.77
CA ILE A 98 10.32 11.56 -0.69
C ILE A 98 10.48 10.18 -1.32
N GLY A 99 11.44 9.39 -0.85
CA GLY A 99 11.71 8.05 -1.38
C GLY A 99 10.48 7.12 -1.23
N ILE A 100 9.88 7.10 -0.05
CA ILE A 100 8.67 6.30 0.23
C ILE A 100 7.48 6.83 -0.58
N SER A 101 7.32 8.15 -0.69
CA SER A 101 6.24 8.76 -1.49
C SER A 101 6.34 8.41 -2.98
N ILE A 102 7.54 8.41 -3.55
CA ILE A 102 7.78 8.01 -4.95
C ILE A 102 7.41 6.53 -5.12
N LEU A 103 7.86 5.67 -4.21
CA LEU A 103 7.56 4.23 -4.26
C LEU A 103 6.06 3.97 -4.17
N LEU A 104 5.37 4.60 -3.22
CA LEU A 104 3.92 4.52 -3.05
C LEU A 104 3.16 5.06 -4.26
N GLY A 105 3.59 6.20 -4.81
CA GLY A 105 3.00 6.81 -6.00
C GLY A 105 3.13 5.92 -7.23
N ALA A 106 4.33 5.39 -7.50
CA ALA A 106 4.56 4.48 -8.61
C ALA A 106 3.73 3.20 -8.47
N PHE A 107 3.69 2.61 -7.27
CA PHE A 107 2.89 1.42 -7.01
C PHE A 107 1.38 1.71 -7.13
N LEU A 108 0.91 2.86 -6.64
CA LEU A 108 -0.48 3.29 -6.79
C LEU A 108 -0.90 3.39 -8.25
N VAL A 109 -0.05 3.93 -9.13
CA VAL A 109 -0.30 3.98 -10.58
C VAL A 109 -0.47 2.57 -11.15
N VAL A 110 0.41 1.64 -10.79
CA VAL A 110 0.33 0.24 -11.26
C VAL A 110 -0.96 -0.44 -10.77
N VAL A 111 -1.31 -0.25 -9.49
CA VAL A 111 -2.53 -0.82 -8.89
C VAL A 111 -3.77 -0.19 -9.52
N ALA A 112 -3.80 1.13 -9.70
CA ALA A 112 -4.90 1.84 -10.35
C ALA A 112 -5.08 1.37 -11.79
N TRP A 113 -4.00 1.33 -12.58
CA TRP A 113 -4.02 0.85 -13.95
C TRP A 113 -4.57 -0.57 -14.04
N SER A 114 -4.06 -1.48 -13.19
CA SER A 114 -4.53 -2.86 -13.12
C SER A 114 -5.99 -2.97 -12.68
N TYR A 115 -6.41 -2.11 -11.75
CA TYR A 115 -7.78 -2.06 -11.25
C TYR A 115 -8.77 -1.50 -12.25
N PHE A 116 -8.39 -0.55 -13.12
CA PHE A 116 -9.30 0.08 -14.10
C PHE A 116 -9.27 -0.60 -15.47
N ARG A 117 -8.22 -1.39 -15.78
CA ARG A 117 -8.19 -2.16 -17.01
C ARG A 117 -9.30 -3.23 -17.03
N PRO A 118 -9.96 -3.48 -18.17
CA PRO A 118 -10.86 -4.63 -18.30
C PRO A 118 -10.09 -5.92 -18.01
N PRO A 119 -10.67 -6.90 -17.29
CA PRO A 119 -10.04 -8.21 -17.15
C PRO A 119 -9.86 -8.78 -18.56
N THR A 120 -8.69 -9.34 -18.87
CA THR A 120 -8.51 -10.11 -20.10
C THR A 120 -9.47 -11.31 -20.05
N THR A 121 -10.57 -11.21 -20.78
CA THR A 121 -11.57 -12.27 -20.97
C THR A 121 -11.15 -13.29 -22.03
N THR A 122 -9.99 -13.10 -22.67
CA THR A 122 -9.41 -13.97 -23.69
C THR A 122 -8.67 -15.18 -23.10
N GLY A 123 -9.37 -15.92 -22.26
CA GLY A 123 -9.01 -17.28 -21.86
C GLY A 123 -10.27 -18.13 -21.84
N ALA A 124 -10.98 -18.15 -22.97
CA ALA A 124 -11.92 -19.23 -23.22
C ALA A 124 -11.12 -20.53 -23.14
N ALA A 125 -11.66 -21.49 -22.38
CA ALA A 125 -11.17 -22.85 -22.37
C ALA A 125 -10.91 -23.32 -23.80
N MET A 126 -9.65 -23.66 -24.09
CA MET A 126 -9.31 -24.65 -25.10
C MET A 126 -8.85 -25.89 -24.35
#